data_AF-A0A0X3P7J1-F1
#
_entry.id   AF-A0A0X3P7J1-F1
#
_cell.length_a   1.000
_cell.length_b   1.000
_cell.length_c   1.000
_cell.angle_alpha   90.00
_cell.angle_beta   90.00
_cell.angle_gamma   90.00
#
_symmetry.space_group_name_H-M   'P 1'
#
loop_
_entity.id
_entity.type
_entity.pdbx_description
1 polymer ?
#
loop_
_entity_poly.entity_id
_entity_poly.type
_entity_poly.pdbx_seq_one_letter_code
_entity_poly.pdbx_strand_id
1 'polypeptide(L)'
;AFADLPQQQNYNPNEQYQSLVIEDVGGIDGIKRVLFAYGASSHWSVHLLLMDAVRYLLSSVPRKEPLKALEFDIGYNRWVHVDIDDIFVANPDSQLYPSDVKALLAVQREWRKMIPGFTFSLGFSGGHYGHGSAIGRRGDAELLSHARYFKWFCHTWSHSQPHLLSESDLLDQLMKNKKFATVHNLPIQEGYAVAPHHSGVYPVLPSLFKAWKEVWRINVTTTEGYPRLFPAWNRRGFAYDGIQVIPRQTCGVYTQTLRLKDYSGGPHRLQEMALGGEVFQTLLYTPVSFFMTHFGNYGQDRLATYVLSGAFRFLLAWTHLQLRTGSPEFLTQQHLAFHRRTEAPTSASAGLPLMSNPCADRRHAEIWPPSNPCDPDLLPSAIIGGPQKTGTTALLTFMAAHPNLVANRIRSQGTFEEPQFFSNNHIYAKGVAWYFDQFPRTPEELARLNKSFGERQLIRFEKSATYFDSFLAPDRVLALLSSRAKLIFLLKDPLQRAYSWYQHQRSHREEAALHFTFAEVLRASGPEQAASLVRQQRLASGGDAGTNNSSSALAARLLALNRRCLQPGTYAPFIDQWLLRFPPHQV
;
A
#
# COMPACT_ATOMS: atom_id res chain seq x y z
N ALA A 1 16.37 1.47 -36.51
CA ALA A 1 16.54 0.36 -35.55
C ALA A 1 15.50 -0.75 -35.75
N PHE A 2 14.21 -0.46 -35.99
CA PHE A 2 13.16 -1.49 -36.07
C PHE A 2 12.72 -1.88 -37.50
N ALA A 3 13.48 -1.49 -38.53
CA ALA A 3 13.14 -1.77 -39.93
C ALA A 3 13.40 -3.24 -40.34
N ASP A 4 14.24 -3.96 -39.59
CA ASP A 4 14.71 -5.31 -39.92
C ASP A 4 14.13 -6.41 -39.00
N LEU A 5 13.00 -6.15 -38.32
CA LEU A 5 12.32 -7.20 -37.57
C LEU A 5 11.54 -8.10 -38.56
N PRO A 6 11.60 -9.45 -38.39
CA PRO A 6 11.07 -10.38 -39.37
C PRO A 6 9.59 -10.12 -39.62
N GLN A 7 9.26 -9.79 -40.88
CA GLN A 7 7.89 -9.83 -41.36
C GLN A 7 7.39 -11.28 -41.33
N GLN A 8 6.10 -11.42 -41.03
CA GLN A 8 5.32 -12.65 -40.90
C GLN A 8 5.94 -13.88 -41.57
N GLN A 9 6.13 -14.93 -40.78
CA GLN A 9 6.48 -16.27 -41.27
C GLN A 9 5.52 -16.71 -42.38
N ASN A 10 6.10 -17.19 -43.48
CA ASN A 10 5.40 -17.74 -44.62
C ASN A 10 4.46 -18.88 -44.18
N TYR A 11 3.22 -18.84 -44.68
CA TYR A 11 2.21 -19.87 -44.53
C TYR A 11 2.73 -21.23 -45.03
N ASN A 12 2.76 -22.24 -44.14
CA ASN A 12 3.14 -23.61 -44.47
C ASN A 12 1.87 -24.47 -44.62
N PRO A 13 1.51 -24.93 -45.84
CA PRO A 13 0.27 -25.68 -46.07
C PRO A 13 0.24 -27.09 -45.43
N ASN A 14 1.34 -27.54 -44.81
CA ASN A 14 1.40 -28.81 -44.08
C ASN A 14 1.15 -28.68 -42.56
N GLU A 15 0.87 -27.48 -42.04
CA GLU A 15 0.55 -27.29 -40.62
C GLU A 15 -0.88 -27.74 -40.30
N GLN A 16 -1.04 -28.69 -39.37
CA GLN A 16 -2.33 -29.04 -38.79
C GLN A 16 -2.68 -28.04 -37.69
N TYR A 17 -3.73 -27.24 -37.91
CA TYR A 17 -4.25 -26.32 -36.90
C TYR A 17 -5.16 -27.06 -35.92
N GLN A 18 -4.80 -27.01 -34.64
CA GLN A 18 -5.65 -27.52 -33.55
C GLN A 18 -6.42 -26.36 -32.93
N SER A 19 -7.73 -26.52 -32.72
CA SER A 19 -8.55 -25.53 -32.02
C SER A 19 -8.07 -25.38 -30.58
N LEU A 20 -7.86 -24.14 -30.15
CA LEU A 20 -7.45 -23.82 -28.78
C LEU A 20 -8.55 -24.13 -27.76
N VAL A 21 -9.79 -23.86 -28.15
CA VAL A 21 -11.01 -24.03 -27.35
C VAL A 21 -12.13 -24.57 -28.23
N ILE A 22 -12.91 -25.52 -27.70
CA ILE A 22 -14.06 -26.12 -28.38
C ILE A 22 -15.27 -26.09 -27.44
N GLU A 23 -16.42 -25.63 -27.93
CA GLU A 23 -17.71 -25.81 -27.25
C GLU A 23 -18.28 -27.19 -27.64
N ASP A 24 -18.48 -28.05 -26.66
CA ASP A 24 -19.32 -29.23 -26.78
C ASP A 24 -20.72 -28.87 -26.30
N VAL A 25 -21.68 -28.87 -27.22
CA VAL A 25 -23.07 -28.52 -26.93
C VAL A 25 -23.84 -29.64 -26.20
N GLY A 26 -23.20 -30.77 -25.89
CA GLY A 26 -23.78 -31.87 -25.13
C GLY A 26 -24.71 -32.75 -25.98
N GLY A 27 -24.44 -32.88 -27.28
CA GLY A 27 -25.32 -33.61 -28.20
C GLY A 27 -25.50 -35.10 -27.88
N ILE A 28 -24.58 -35.68 -27.10
CA ILE A 28 -24.57 -37.11 -26.75
C ILE A 28 -25.23 -37.36 -25.38
N ASP A 29 -24.85 -36.59 -24.35
CA ASP A 29 -25.25 -36.83 -22.96
C ASP A 29 -26.01 -35.67 -22.31
N GLY A 30 -26.32 -34.62 -23.08
CA GLY A 30 -27.04 -33.44 -22.62
C GLY A 30 -26.21 -32.46 -21.79
N ILE A 31 -24.89 -32.69 -21.61
CA ILE A 31 -24.04 -31.83 -20.79
C ILE A 31 -23.22 -30.89 -21.69
N LYS A 32 -23.46 -29.59 -21.57
CA LYS A 32 -22.63 -28.57 -22.25
C LYS A 32 -21.26 -28.45 -21.59
N ARG A 33 -20.21 -28.38 -22.40
CA ARG A 33 -18.81 -28.23 -21.96
C ARG A 33 -18.08 -27.22 -22.82
N VAL A 34 -17.04 -26.62 -22.25
CA VAL A 34 -16.02 -25.91 -23.01
C VAL A 34 -14.69 -26.60 -22.74
N LEU A 35 -14.07 -27.12 -23.79
CA LEU A 35 -12.84 -27.91 -23.73
C LEU A 35 -11.66 -27.03 -24.14
N PHE A 36 -10.59 -27.06 -23.36
CA PHE A 36 -9.35 -26.32 -23.62
C PHE A 36 -8.23 -27.29 -23.98
N ALA A 37 -7.49 -26.99 -25.04
CA ALA A 37 -6.34 -27.82 -25.46
C ALA A 37 -5.15 -27.73 -24.49
N TYR A 38 -5.04 -26.65 -23.71
CA TYR A 38 -3.98 -26.42 -22.75
C TYR A 38 -4.52 -25.95 -21.40
N GLY A 39 -3.72 -26.09 -20.34
CA GLY A 39 -4.08 -25.59 -19.01
C GLY A 39 -4.18 -24.06 -18.95
N ALA A 40 -4.99 -23.54 -18.01
CA ALA A 40 -5.32 -22.11 -17.88
C ALA A 40 -4.14 -21.14 -17.76
N SER A 41 -2.98 -21.63 -17.28
CA SER A 41 -1.76 -20.82 -17.08
C SER A 41 -0.72 -21.00 -18.18
N SER A 42 -1.03 -21.75 -19.25
CA SER A 42 -0.09 -22.07 -20.33
C SER A 42 0.24 -20.87 -21.21
N HIS A 43 -0.76 -20.01 -21.46
CA HIS A 43 -0.63 -18.82 -22.30
C HIS A 43 -1.74 -17.82 -21.96
N TRP A 44 -1.47 -16.52 -22.15
CA TRP A 44 -2.43 -15.46 -21.80
C TRP A 44 -3.76 -15.59 -22.56
N SER A 45 -3.74 -16.06 -23.80
CA SER A 45 -4.97 -16.22 -24.60
C SER A 45 -5.88 -17.32 -24.06
N VAL A 46 -5.31 -18.42 -23.53
CA VAL A 46 -6.05 -19.50 -22.87
C VAL A 46 -6.72 -18.98 -21.62
N HIS A 47 -6.02 -18.15 -20.85
CA HIS A 47 -6.56 -17.53 -19.65
C HIS A 47 -7.76 -16.62 -19.96
N LEU A 48 -7.67 -15.79 -21.01
CA LEU A 48 -8.79 -14.93 -21.42
C LEU A 48 -9.98 -15.73 -21.91
N LEU A 49 -9.75 -16.73 -22.77
CA LEU A 49 -10.82 -17.59 -23.26
C LEU A 49 -11.47 -18.38 -22.12
N LEU A 50 -10.74 -18.72 -21.06
CA LEU A 50 -11.33 -19.31 -19.86
C LEU A 50 -12.28 -18.34 -19.17
N MET A 51 -11.89 -17.07 -19.00
CA MET A 51 -12.76 -16.05 -18.42
C MET A 51 -14.01 -15.81 -19.28
N ASP A 52 -13.85 -15.78 -20.60
CA ASP A 52 -14.97 -15.65 -21.55
C ASP A 52 -15.87 -16.87 -21.53
N ALA A 53 -15.31 -18.09 -21.47
CA ALA A 53 -16.07 -19.33 -21.37
C ALA A 53 -16.88 -19.40 -20.06
N VAL A 54 -16.27 -18.99 -18.94
CA VAL A 54 -16.97 -18.88 -17.65
C VAL A 54 -18.12 -17.89 -17.78
N ARG A 55 -17.88 -16.69 -18.35
CA ARG A 55 -18.94 -15.68 -18.55
C ARG A 55 -20.06 -16.19 -19.47
N TYR A 56 -19.70 -16.84 -20.58
CA TYR A 56 -20.63 -17.42 -21.55
C TYR A 56 -21.52 -18.49 -20.91
N LEU A 57 -20.92 -19.50 -20.28
CA LEU A 57 -21.65 -20.57 -19.60
C LEU A 57 -22.56 -20.02 -18.50
N LEU A 58 -22.07 -19.05 -17.72
CA LEU A 58 -22.86 -18.44 -16.65
C LEU A 58 -24.02 -17.58 -17.16
N SER A 59 -23.85 -16.89 -18.29
CA SER A 59 -24.90 -16.07 -18.93
C SER A 59 -26.02 -16.90 -19.55
N SER A 60 -25.75 -18.17 -19.90
CA SER A 60 -26.73 -19.09 -20.50
C SER A 60 -27.75 -19.65 -19.50
N VAL A 61 -27.62 -19.36 -18.20
CA VAL A 61 -28.51 -19.82 -17.14
C VAL A 61 -29.48 -18.69 -16.74
N PRO A 62 -30.81 -18.84 -16.89
CA PRO A 62 -31.78 -17.86 -16.40
C PRO A 62 -31.68 -17.71 -14.87
N ARG A 63 -31.46 -16.50 -14.36
CA ARG A 63 -31.31 -16.25 -12.91
C ARG A 63 -32.08 -15.00 -12.46
N LYS A 64 -32.63 -15.06 -11.24
CA LYS A 64 -33.33 -13.96 -10.57
C LYS A 64 -32.41 -12.96 -9.87
N GLU A 65 -31.15 -13.31 -9.61
CA GLU A 65 -30.16 -12.44 -8.98
C GLU A 65 -28.87 -12.35 -9.81
N PRO A 66 -28.16 -11.20 -9.78
CA PRO A 66 -26.86 -11.05 -10.41
C PRO A 66 -25.83 -12.02 -9.80
N LEU A 67 -24.97 -12.56 -10.66
CA LEU A 67 -23.95 -13.53 -10.29
C LEU A 67 -22.88 -12.91 -9.39
N LYS A 68 -22.86 -13.29 -8.11
CA LYS A 68 -21.74 -12.98 -7.19
C LYS A 68 -20.40 -13.60 -7.64
N ALA A 69 -20.41 -14.68 -8.44
CA ALA A 69 -19.20 -15.38 -8.89
C ALA A 69 -18.39 -14.64 -9.98
N LEU A 70 -18.94 -13.57 -10.57
CA LEU A 70 -18.19 -12.64 -11.42
C LEU A 70 -17.63 -11.46 -10.60
N GLU A 71 -17.32 -11.69 -9.31
CA GLU A 71 -16.64 -10.74 -8.41
C GLU A 71 -15.33 -10.17 -8.99
N PHE A 72 -14.80 -10.81 -10.04
CA PHE A 72 -13.59 -10.46 -10.77
C PHE A 72 -13.83 -9.86 -12.17
N ASP A 73 -15.04 -9.42 -12.53
CA ASP A 73 -15.24 -8.64 -13.76
C ASP A 73 -14.52 -7.28 -13.64
N ILE A 74 -13.28 -7.24 -14.12
CA ILE A 74 -12.43 -6.04 -14.13
C ILE A 74 -12.82 -5.06 -15.26
N GLY A 75 -13.87 -5.38 -16.03
CA GLY A 75 -14.42 -4.59 -17.11
C GLY A 75 -13.55 -4.56 -18.37
N TYR A 76 -14.02 -3.86 -19.40
CA TYR A 76 -13.31 -3.69 -20.67
C TYR A 76 -12.29 -2.55 -20.66
N ASN A 77 -12.43 -1.61 -19.73
CA ASN A 77 -11.57 -0.43 -19.68
C ASN A 77 -10.22 -0.76 -19.05
N ARG A 78 -9.15 -0.28 -19.67
CA ARG A 78 -7.79 -0.26 -19.14
C ARG A 78 -7.32 1.18 -19.09
N TRP A 79 -7.24 1.70 -17.86
CA TRP A 79 -6.82 3.06 -17.63
C TRP A 79 -5.31 3.17 -17.57
N VAL A 80 -4.75 4.03 -18.41
CA VAL A 80 -3.32 4.19 -18.59
C VAL A 80 -2.91 5.62 -18.25
N HIS A 81 -1.89 5.71 -17.40
CA HIS A 81 -1.12 6.91 -17.12
C HIS A 81 0.36 6.62 -17.38
N VAL A 82 1.10 7.59 -17.94
CA VAL A 82 2.53 7.42 -18.23
C VAL A 82 3.27 8.63 -17.69
N ASP A 83 4.06 8.38 -16.67
CA ASP A 83 4.94 9.36 -16.06
C ASP A 83 6.33 9.26 -16.68
N ILE A 84 6.92 10.41 -17.00
CA ILE A 84 8.31 10.55 -17.41
C ILE A 84 9.03 11.28 -16.28
N ASP A 85 9.66 10.53 -15.38
CA ASP A 85 10.45 11.05 -14.28
C ASP A 85 11.80 11.61 -14.78
N ASP A 86 12.52 12.27 -13.88
CA ASP A 86 13.89 12.77 -14.07
C ASP A 86 14.07 13.83 -15.16
N ILE A 87 13.02 14.58 -15.51
CA ILE A 87 13.13 15.68 -16.46
C ILE A 87 14.15 16.72 -15.94
N PHE A 88 15.14 17.02 -16.78
CA PHE A 88 16.35 17.83 -16.55
C PHE A 88 17.50 17.15 -15.80
N VAL A 89 17.31 16.00 -15.14
CA VAL A 89 18.33 15.32 -14.30
C VAL A 89 19.31 14.49 -15.13
N ALA A 90 19.66 14.98 -16.31
CA ALA A 90 20.41 14.23 -17.29
C ALA A 90 21.93 14.45 -17.16
N ASN A 91 22.69 13.37 -17.28
CA ASN A 91 24.13 13.46 -17.50
C ASN A 91 24.39 13.89 -18.95
N PRO A 92 25.58 14.46 -19.29
CA PRO A 92 25.86 14.98 -20.63
C PRO A 92 25.60 13.99 -21.79
N ASP A 93 25.74 12.69 -21.54
CA ASP A 93 25.57 11.62 -22.54
C ASP A 93 24.15 11.07 -22.65
N SER A 94 23.25 11.43 -21.73
CA SER A 94 21.89 10.87 -21.65
C SER A 94 20.77 11.87 -21.95
N GLN A 95 21.08 13.14 -22.22
CA GLN A 95 20.09 14.22 -22.40
C GLN A 95 19.11 13.99 -23.57
N LEU A 96 17.88 14.52 -23.45
CA LEU A 96 16.97 14.61 -24.59
C LEU A 96 17.51 15.60 -25.61
N TYR A 97 17.44 15.23 -26.90
CA TYR A 97 17.71 16.16 -27.98
C TYR A 97 16.40 16.79 -28.50
N PRO A 98 16.46 17.92 -29.23
CA PRO A 98 15.26 18.50 -29.83
C PRO A 98 14.47 17.51 -30.71
N SER A 99 15.16 16.57 -31.35
CA SER A 99 14.55 15.46 -32.12
C SER A 99 13.70 14.54 -31.25
N ASP A 100 14.09 14.33 -30.00
CA ASP A 100 13.40 13.44 -29.05
C ASP A 100 12.15 14.11 -28.50
N VAL A 101 12.23 15.41 -28.20
CA VAL A 101 11.04 16.22 -27.82
C VAL A 101 10.00 16.22 -28.94
N LYS A 102 10.42 16.40 -30.19
CA LYS A 102 9.51 16.32 -31.35
C LYS A 102 8.90 14.92 -31.51
N ALA A 103 9.67 13.88 -31.21
CA ALA A 103 9.18 12.50 -31.25
C ALA A 103 8.18 12.22 -30.13
N LEU A 104 8.42 12.71 -28.90
CA LEU A 104 7.47 12.64 -27.80
C LEU A 104 6.11 13.25 -28.19
N LEU A 105 6.12 14.44 -28.80
CA LEU A 105 4.90 15.09 -29.28
C LEU A 105 4.21 14.28 -30.39
N ALA A 106 4.97 13.67 -31.31
CA ALA A 106 4.42 12.82 -32.36
C ALA A 106 3.78 11.55 -31.79
N VAL A 107 4.47 10.86 -30.89
CA VAL A 107 3.98 9.65 -30.20
C VAL A 107 2.74 9.97 -29.38
N GLN A 108 2.72 11.10 -28.66
CA GLN A 108 1.54 11.54 -27.92
C GLN A 108 0.33 11.72 -28.84
N ARG A 109 0.51 12.30 -30.05
CA ARG A 109 -0.58 12.43 -31.03
C ARG A 109 -1.06 11.07 -31.55
N GLU A 110 -0.14 10.14 -31.79
CA GLU A 110 -0.51 8.78 -32.19
C GLU A 110 -1.24 8.03 -31.08
N TRP A 111 -0.78 8.13 -29.84
CA TRP A 111 -1.44 7.50 -28.71
C TRP A 111 -2.82 8.09 -28.44
N ARG A 112 -3.06 9.38 -28.70
CA ARG A 112 -4.41 9.99 -28.62
C ARG A 112 -5.44 9.34 -29.55
N LYS A 113 -5.02 8.69 -30.63
CA LYS A 113 -5.91 7.93 -31.52
C LYS A 113 -6.40 6.63 -30.87
N MET A 114 -5.57 6.02 -30.01
CA MET A 114 -5.87 4.78 -29.28
C MET A 114 -6.41 5.03 -27.86
N ILE A 115 -6.01 6.15 -27.25
CA ILE A 115 -6.27 6.54 -25.87
C ILE A 115 -6.73 8.02 -25.89
N PRO A 116 -8.03 8.28 -26.12
CA PRO A 116 -8.53 9.65 -26.24
C PRO A 116 -8.16 10.52 -25.04
N GLY A 117 -7.60 11.70 -25.29
CA GLY A 117 -7.18 12.65 -24.25
C GLY A 117 -5.78 12.40 -23.65
N PHE A 118 -5.06 11.36 -24.09
CA PHE A 118 -3.73 11.03 -23.54
C PHE A 118 -2.75 12.20 -23.59
N THR A 119 -2.06 12.43 -22.47
CA THR A 119 -0.99 13.41 -22.34
C THR A 119 0.07 12.86 -21.39
N PHE A 120 1.35 12.98 -21.76
CA PHE A 120 2.45 12.60 -20.87
C PHE A 120 2.51 13.53 -19.66
N SER A 121 2.84 12.95 -18.51
CA SER A 121 3.08 13.65 -17.25
C SER A 121 4.59 13.65 -16.96
N LEU A 122 5.17 14.83 -16.80
CA LEU A 122 6.62 15.05 -16.73
C LEU A 122 7.02 15.43 -15.30
N GLY A 123 7.79 14.56 -14.66
CA GLY A 123 8.37 14.78 -13.34
C GLY A 123 9.66 15.57 -13.44
N PHE A 124 9.64 16.82 -13.00
CA PHE A 124 10.77 17.75 -13.22
C PHE A 124 11.52 18.10 -11.93
N SER A 125 12.84 18.25 -12.09
CA SER A 125 13.74 18.82 -11.08
C SER A 125 14.45 20.04 -11.65
N GLY A 126 13.87 21.22 -11.40
CA GLY A 126 14.29 22.48 -12.04
C GLY A 126 15.74 22.91 -11.75
N GLY A 127 16.36 22.37 -10.70
CA GLY A 127 17.75 22.67 -10.33
C GLY A 127 18.79 22.14 -11.31
N HIS A 128 18.37 21.26 -12.23
CA HIS A 128 19.23 20.71 -13.28
C HIS A 128 18.94 21.28 -14.67
N TYR A 129 17.95 22.18 -14.79
CA TYR A 129 17.60 22.77 -16.08
C TYR A 129 18.80 23.52 -16.70
N GLY A 130 19.10 23.22 -17.96
CA GLY A 130 20.15 23.93 -18.70
C GLY A 130 21.57 23.45 -18.34
N HIS A 131 21.73 22.31 -17.68
CA HIS A 131 23.03 21.65 -17.51
C HIS A 131 23.39 20.74 -18.70
N GLY A 132 24.61 20.21 -18.73
CA GLY A 132 25.07 19.24 -19.74
C GLY A 132 25.57 19.85 -21.06
N SER A 133 25.52 19.06 -22.14
CA SER A 133 25.99 19.38 -23.49
C SER A 133 25.18 20.49 -24.17
N ALA A 134 25.77 21.15 -25.18
CA ALA A 134 25.09 22.19 -25.95
C ALA A 134 23.83 21.69 -26.68
N ILE A 135 23.82 20.43 -27.12
CA ILE A 135 22.65 19.83 -27.77
C ILE A 135 21.56 19.47 -26.75
N GLY A 136 21.92 18.97 -25.57
CA GLY A 136 20.96 18.67 -24.51
C GLY A 136 20.30 19.93 -23.93
N ARG A 137 21.05 21.02 -23.73
CA ARG A 137 20.47 22.32 -23.34
C ARG A 137 19.44 22.84 -24.35
N ARG A 138 19.66 22.59 -25.65
CA ARG A 138 18.64 22.90 -26.68
C ARG A 138 17.43 21.98 -26.58
N GLY A 139 17.61 20.72 -26.16
CA GLY A 139 16.52 19.81 -25.85
C GLY A 139 15.68 20.28 -24.67
N ASP A 140 16.30 20.72 -23.58
CA ASP A 140 15.60 21.31 -22.43
C ASP A 140 14.80 22.55 -22.85
N ALA A 141 15.40 23.44 -23.64
CA ALA A 141 14.72 24.62 -24.18
C ALA A 141 13.56 24.26 -25.12
N GLU A 142 13.73 23.24 -25.97
CA GLU A 142 12.66 22.72 -26.84
C GLU A 142 11.52 22.12 -26.02
N LEU A 143 11.82 21.45 -24.90
CA LEU A 143 10.81 20.89 -24.00
C LEU A 143 9.99 22.00 -23.34
N LEU A 144 10.66 23.05 -22.83
CA LEU A 144 9.98 24.21 -22.24
C LEU A 144 9.17 25.01 -23.25
N SER A 145 9.65 25.19 -24.48
CA SER A 145 8.88 25.88 -25.54
C SER A 145 7.57 25.15 -25.88
N HIS A 146 7.51 23.84 -25.58
CA HIS A 146 6.33 22.99 -25.74
C HIS A 146 5.65 22.62 -24.41
N ALA A 147 5.98 23.26 -23.29
CA ALA A 147 5.50 22.87 -21.95
C ALA A 147 3.97 22.72 -21.86
N ARG A 148 3.22 23.58 -22.57
CA ARG A 148 1.74 23.56 -22.62
C ARG A 148 1.12 22.26 -23.15
N TYR A 149 1.88 21.45 -23.88
CA TYR A 149 1.42 20.19 -24.46
C TYR A 149 1.62 18.97 -23.55
N PHE A 150 2.21 19.19 -22.38
CA PHE A 150 2.48 18.19 -21.37
C PHE A 150 1.78 18.56 -20.05
N LYS A 151 1.63 17.57 -19.17
CA LYS A 151 1.36 17.82 -17.75
C LYS A 151 2.68 17.71 -16.99
N TRP A 152 2.80 18.44 -15.89
CA TRP A 152 4.03 18.49 -15.11
C TRP A 152 3.74 18.21 -13.65
N PHE A 153 4.60 17.46 -12.97
CA PHE A 153 4.49 17.22 -11.55
C PHE A 153 5.83 17.39 -10.85
N CYS A 154 5.78 17.70 -9.56
CA CYS A 154 6.98 17.95 -8.78
C CYS A 154 7.80 16.67 -8.59
N HIS A 155 9.11 16.75 -8.83
CA HIS A 155 10.09 15.70 -8.57
C HIS A 155 11.30 16.24 -7.77
N THR A 156 11.02 17.11 -6.79
CA THR A 156 11.97 17.92 -5.99
C THR A 156 12.90 18.83 -6.82
N TRP A 157 13.61 19.77 -6.19
CA TRP A 157 14.40 20.77 -6.93
C TRP A 157 15.71 20.19 -7.50
N SER A 158 16.51 19.52 -6.68
CA SER A 158 17.81 18.96 -7.06
C SER A 158 17.80 17.45 -7.24
N HIS A 159 16.61 16.83 -7.38
CA HIS A 159 16.45 15.37 -7.43
C HIS A 159 16.85 14.65 -6.12
N SER A 160 16.94 15.40 -5.01
CA SER A 160 17.34 14.84 -3.73
C SER A 160 16.30 13.86 -3.19
N GLN A 161 16.77 12.74 -2.66
CA GLN A 161 15.93 11.70 -2.04
C GLN A 161 15.44 12.18 -0.67
N PRO A 162 14.11 12.22 -0.41
CA PRO A 162 13.55 12.79 0.82
C PRO A 162 14.12 12.22 2.13
N HIS A 163 14.47 10.93 2.17
CA HIS A 163 15.01 10.30 3.39
C HIS A 163 16.39 10.82 3.83
N LEU A 164 17.11 11.55 2.96
CA LEU A 164 18.41 12.16 3.26
C LEU A 164 18.30 13.62 3.72
N LEU A 165 17.10 14.19 3.69
CA LEU A 165 16.88 15.62 3.93
C LEU A 165 16.33 15.87 5.34
N SER A 166 16.74 16.99 5.93
CA SER A 166 16.01 17.55 7.06
C SER A 166 14.63 18.03 6.63
N GLU A 167 13.72 18.26 7.59
CA GLU A 167 12.39 18.80 7.26
C GLU A 167 12.49 20.18 6.59
N SER A 168 13.43 21.03 7.01
CA SER A 168 13.66 22.35 6.42
C SER A 168 14.22 22.25 5.00
N ASP A 169 15.17 21.36 4.74
CA ASP A 169 15.76 21.20 3.41
C ASP A 169 14.75 20.63 2.43
N LEU A 170 13.93 19.67 2.87
CA LEU A 170 12.84 19.12 2.07
C LEU A 170 11.84 20.22 1.68
N LEU A 171 11.47 21.09 2.62
CA LEU A 171 10.56 22.19 2.34
C LEU A 171 11.16 23.19 1.33
N ASP A 172 12.43 23.56 1.51
CA ASP A 172 13.17 24.43 0.59
C ASP A 172 13.25 23.84 -0.84
N GLN A 173 13.54 22.53 -0.94
CA GLN A 173 13.54 21.79 -2.22
C GLN A 173 12.20 21.89 -2.93
N LEU A 174 11.09 21.69 -2.21
CA LEU A 174 9.75 21.75 -2.80
C LEU A 174 9.38 23.19 -3.20
N MET A 175 9.74 24.20 -2.39
CA MET A 175 9.47 25.61 -2.69
C MET A 175 10.25 26.11 -3.91
N LYS A 176 11.55 25.77 -4.01
CA LYS A 176 12.39 26.12 -5.17
C LYS A 176 11.84 25.52 -6.47
N ASN A 177 11.44 24.25 -6.43
CA ASN A 177 10.85 23.60 -7.60
C ASN A 177 9.50 24.22 -7.98
N LYS A 178 8.69 24.63 -6.99
CA LYS A 178 7.43 25.34 -7.24
C LYS A 178 7.66 26.72 -7.86
N LYS A 179 8.66 27.45 -7.38
CA LYS A 179 9.06 28.74 -7.96
C LYS A 179 9.47 28.59 -9.42
N PHE A 180 10.26 27.57 -9.74
CA PHE A 180 10.64 27.27 -11.13
C PHE A 180 9.41 27.04 -12.01
N ALA A 181 8.45 26.21 -11.56
CA ALA A 181 7.21 25.99 -12.30
C ALA A 181 6.42 27.27 -12.56
N THR A 182 6.33 28.17 -11.58
CA THR A 182 5.67 29.46 -11.72
C THR A 182 6.38 30.36 -12.73
N VAL A 183 7.72 30.48 -12.64
CA VAL A 183 8.53 31.31 -13.55
C VAL A 183 8.42 30.85 -15.00
N HIS A 184 8.38 29.53 -15.22
CA HIS A 184 8.28 28.95 -16.55
C HIS A 184 6.84 28.64 -17.01
N ASN A 185 5.83 29.05 -16.23
CA ASN A 185 4.41 28.84 -16.51
C ASN A 185 4.08 27.37 -16.89
N LEU A 186 4.62 26.42 -16.12
CA LEU A 186 4.41 24.99 -16.38
C LEU A 186 2.95 24.58 -16.05
N PRO A 187 2.26 23.83 -16.93
CA PRO A 187 0.95 23.25 -16.62
C PRO A 187 1.05 22.14 -15.56
N ILE A 188 1.05 22.55 -14.30
CA ILE A 188 1.13 21.64 -13.16
C ILE A 188 -0.12 20.77 -13.07
N GLN A 189 0.09 19.50 -12.80
CA GLN A 189 -0.94 18.53 -12.47
C GLN A 189 -1.31 18.68 -11.01
N GLU A 190 -2.51 19.21 -10.76
CA GLU A 190 -2.99 19.48 -9.40
C GLU A 190 -3.05 18.20 -8.56
N GLY A 191 -2.63 18.32 -7.29
CA GLY A 191 -2.72 17.23 -6.33
C GLY A 191 -1.75 16.07 -6.54
N TYR A 192 -0.87 16.11 -7.54
CA TYR A 192 0.00 14.99 -7.92
C TYR A 192 1.49 15.34 -7.87
N ALA A 193 2.27 14.47 -7.21
CA ALA A 193 3.73 14.54 -7.19
C ALA A 193 4.33 13.17 -6.88
N VAL A 194 5.58 12.98 -7.27
CA VAL A 194 6.32 11.74 -7.06
C VAL A 194 7.70 12.09 -6.51
N ALA A 195 8.12 11.40 -5.46
CA ALA A 195 9.45 11.60 -4.89
C ALA A 195 10.53 10.92 -5.74
N PRO A 196 11.73 11.52 -5.90
CA PRO A 196 12.89 10.85 -6.46
C PRO A 196 13.12 9.49 -5.80
N HIS A 197 13.34 8.47 -6.64
CA HIS A 197 13.52 7.08 -6.21
C HIS A 197 12.37 6.50 -5.37
N HIS A 198 11.18 7.13 -5.37
CA HIS A 198 10.06 6.81 -4.48
C HIS A 198 10.40 6.87 -2.98
N SER A 199 11.51 7.52 -2.63
CA SER A 199 12.00 7.60 -1.26
C SER A 199 11.03 8.39 -0.38
N GLY A 200 10.74 7.86 0.81
CA GLY A 200 9.83 8.44 1.77
C GLY A 200 8.33 8.19 1.49
N VAL A 201 7.99 7.56 0.36
CA VAL A 201 6.61 7.14 0.06
C VAL A 201 6.31 5.79 0.73
N TYR A 202 7.13 4.78 0.46
CA TYR A 202 7.12 3.51 1.18
C TYR A 202 8.55 2.93 1.21
N PRO A 203 9.20 2.79 2.38
CA PRO A 203 8.71 3.12 3.72
C PRO A 203 8.30 4.59 3.89
N VAL A 204 7.24 4.84 4.68
CA VAL A 204 6.67 6.17 4.84
C VAL A 204 7.57 7.08 5.67
N LEU A 205 7.83 8.28 5.16
CA LEU A 205 8.45 9.38 5.88
C LEU A 205 7.40 10.48 6.14
N PRO A 206 6.95 10.69 7.40
CA PRO A 206 5.88 11.63 7.72
C PRO A 206 6.14 13.07 7.25
N SER A 207 7.41 13.52 7.32
CA SER A 207 7.80 14.87 6.90
C SER A 207 7.57 15.13 5.40
N LEU A 208 7.73 14.10 4.55
CA LEU A 208 7.44 14.19 3.11
C LEU A 208 5.97 14.51 2.85
N PHE A 209 5.06 13.75 3.46
CA PHE A 209 3.61 13.91 3.28
C PHE A 209 3.13 15.27 3.79
N LYS A 210 3.66 15.72 4.93
CA LYS A 210 3.37 17.05 5.48
C LYS A 210 3.82 18.17 4.52
N ALA A 211 5.08 18.13 4.07
CA ALA A 211 5.64 19.15 3.19
C ALA A 211 4.95 19.18 1.81
N TRP A 212 4.55 18.01 1.29
CA TRP A 212 3.76 17.92 0.06
C TRP A 212 2.38 18.57 0.17
N LYS A 213 1.64 18.34 1.27
CA LYS A 213 0.36 19.03 1.50
C LYS A 213 0.54 20.53 1.60
N GLU A 214 1.56 20.98 2.31
CA GLU A 214 1.85 22.39 2.53
C GLU A 214 2.21 23.12 1.22
N VAL A 215 3.17 22.59 0.45
CA VAL A 215 3.72 23.29 -0.71
C VAL A 215 2.89 23.04 -1.97
N TRP A 216 2.51 21.79 -2.25
CA TRP A 216 1.91 21.39 -3.52
C TRP A 216 0.45 20.93 -3.41
N ARG A 217 -0.12 20.87 -2.19
CA ARG A 217 -1.49 20.39 -1.93
C ARG A 217 -1.74 19.00 -2.49
N ILE A 218 -0.74 18.11 -2.34
CA ILE A 218 -0.80 16.75 -2.87
C ILE A 218 -1.92 15.95 -2.19
N ASN A 219 -2.69 15.23 -2.99
CA ASN A 219 -3.70 14.26 -2.56
C ASN A 219 -3.43 12.85 -3.14
N VAL A 220 -2.60 12.76 -4.18
CA VAL A 220 -2.21 11.50 -4.82
C VAL A 220 -0.70 11.47 -5.04
N THR A 221 -0.09 10.33 -4.74
CA THR A 221 1.29 10.00 -5.15
C THR A 221 1.37 8.53 -5.55
N THR A 222 2.56 8.09 -5.95
CA THR A 222 2.80 6.72 -6.38
C THR A 222 4.05 6.13 -5.74
N THR A 223 4.04 4.82 -5.51
CA THR A 223 5.19 4.04 -5.05
C THR A 223 5.63 3.03 -6.10
N GLU A 224 6.89 2.57 -6.05
CA GLU A 224 7.41 1.53 -6.94
C GLU A 224 6.73 0.17 -6.69
N GLY A 225 6.46 -0.14 -5.42
CA GLY A 225 5.80 -1.37 -5.03
C GLY A 225 5.29 -1.32 -3.59
N TYR A 226 4.10 -1.86 -3.38
CA TYR A 226 3.52 -2.08 -2.05
C TYR A 226 2.48 -3.20 -2.14
N PRO A 227 2.37 -4.12 -1.15
CA PRO A 227 3.33 -4.30 -0.05
C PRO A 227 4.65 -4.92 -0.53
N ARG A 228 4.70 -5.43 -1.76
CA ARG A 228 5.87 -6.07 -2.38
C ARG A 228 6.01 -5.61 -3.83
N LEU A 229 7.24 -5.65 -4.37
CA LEU A 229 7.48 -5.29 -5.76
C LEU A 229 6.93 -6.33 -6.74
N PHE A 230 6.99 -7.63 -6.44
CA PHE A 230 6.52 -8.66 -7.35
C PHE A 230 5.56 -9.65 -6.69
N PRO A 231 4.63 -10.24 -7.48
CA PRO A 231 4.31 -9.87 -8.86
C PRO A 231 3.50 -8.56 -8.95
N ALA A 232 3.52 -7.90 -10.10
CA ALA A 232 2.93 -6.57 -10.30
C ALA A 232 1.41 -6.50 -10.00
N TRP A 233 0.67 -7.56 -10.34
CA TRP A 233 -0.77 -7.67 -10.07
C TRP A 233 -1.10 -7.87 -8.57
N ASN A 234 -0.12 -8.17 -7.73
CA ASN A 234 -0.27 -8.23 -6.26
C ASN A 234 0.03 -6.89 -5.59
N ARG A 235 0.47 -5.88 -6.35
CA ARG A 235 0.67 -4.55 -5.80
C ARG A 235 -0.66 -3.92 -5.43
N ARG A 236 -0.66 -3.09 -4.39
CA ARG A 236 -1.82 -2.45 -3.78
C ARG A 236 -1.52 -0.97 -3.54
N GLY A 237 -2.58 -0.19 -3.36
CA GLY A 237 -2.48 1.15 -2.82
C GLY A 237 -2.70 1.20 -1.31
N PHE A 238 -2.43 2.35 -0.72
CA PHE A 238 -2.76 2.69 0.68
C PHE A 238 -3.02 4.18 0.80
N ALA A 239 -3.49 4.65 1.95
CA ALA A 239 -3.58 6.07 2.28
C ALA A 239 -2.66 6.40 3.45
N TYR A 240 -2.10 7.60 3.45
CA TYR A 240 -1.33 8.11 4.58
C TYR A 240 -1.50 9.62 4.68
N ASP A 241 -1.89 10.10 5.85
CA ASP A 241 -2.04 11.52 6.17
C ASP A 241 -2.92 12.31 5.16
N GLY A 242 -3.95 11.64 4.64
CA GLY A 242 -4.89 12.19 3.64
C GLY A 242 -4.46 12.06 2.18
N ILE A 243 -3.24 11.56 1.91
CA ILE A 243 -2.73 11.30 0.55
C ILE A 243 -2.95 9.84 0.19
N GLN A 244 -3.52 9.58 -0.99
CA GLN A 244 -3.63 8.25 -1.55
C GLN A 244 -2.34 7.88 -2.29
N VAL A 245 -1.86 6.67 -2.07
CA VAL A 245 -0.68 6.09 -2.69
C VAL A 245 -1.10 4.90 -3.52
N ILE A 246 -0.71 4.86 -4.77
CA ILE A 246 -0.96 3.71 -5.66
C ILE A 246 0.36 3.18 -6.24
N PRO A 247 0.42 1.90 -6.62
CA PRO A 247 1.64 1.32 -7.16
C PRO A 247 1.80 1.69 -8.65
N ARG A 248 3.03 1.97 -9.06
CA ARG A 248 3.40 2.07 -10.47
C ARG A 248 3.67 0.70 -11.09
N GLN A 249 3.72 0.69 -12.41
CA GLN A 249 4.03 -0.43 -13.28
C GLN A 249 5.33 -0.13 -14.02
N THR A 250 6.14 -1.16 -14.26
CA THR A 250 7.36 -1.04 -15.05
C THR A 250 7.02 -1.16 -16.54
N CYS A 251 7.73 -0.41 -17.38
CA CYS A 251 7.65 -0.56 -18.84
C CYS A 251 8.72 -1.51 -19.41
N GLY A 252 9.53 -2.11 -18.53
CA GLY A 252 10.59 -3.05 -18.91
C GLY A 252 11.84 -2.42 -19.54
N VAL A 253 11.90 -1.09 -19.61
CA VAL A 253 13.07 -0.32 -20.07
C VAL A 253 13.74 0.35 -18.87
N TYR A 254 15.04 0.14 -18.70
CA TYR A 254 15.81 0.71 -17.59
C TYR A 254 16.13 2.19 -17.83
N THR A 255 16.15 2.99 -16.75
CA THR A 255 16.34 4.45 -16.78
C THR A 255 17.53 4.91 -17.62
N GLN A 256 18.66 4.19 -17.54
CA GLN A 256 19.92 4.56 -18.21
C GLN A 256 20.10 3.92 -19.59
N THR A 257 19.14 3.13 -20.08
CA THR A 257 19.25 2.47 -21.39
C THR A 257 18.62 3.31 -22.49
N LEU A 258 19.45 4.06 -23.21
CA LEU A 258 19.01 4.94 -24.30
C LEU A 258 19.05 4.28 -25.69
N ARG A 259 19.88 3.25 -25.85
CA ARG A 259 20.11 2.58 -27.13
C ARG A 259 19.77 1.11 -27.06
N LEU A 260 19.24 0.56 -28.15
CA LEU A 260 18.85 -0.83 -28.24
C LEU A 260 20.03 -1.79 -28.03
N LYS A 261 21.21 -1.40 -28.51
CA LYS A 261 22.45 -2.18 -28.34
C LYS A 261 22.88 -2.35 -26.88
N ASP A 262 22.47 -1.41 -26.02
CA ASP A 262 22.83 -1.38 -24.59
C ASP A 262 21.71 -2.00 -23.72
N TYR A 263 20.64 -2.53 -24.35
CA TYR A 263 19.50 -3.11 -23.65
C TYR A 263 19.78 -4.55 -23.19
N SER A 264 19.71 -4.75 -21.87
CA SER A 264 19.93 -6.04 -21.21
C SER A 264 18.88 -7.09 -21.61
N GLY A 265 19.26 -7.97 -22.53
CA GLY A 265 18.40 -9.02 -23.11
C GLY A 265 18.14 -8.87 -24.60
N GLY A 266 18.65 -7.81 -25.23
CA GLY A 266 18.63 -7.61 -26.67
C GLY A 266 17.25 -7.32 -27.28
N PRO A 267 17.18 -7.19 -28.62
CA PRO A 267 15.97 -6.80 -29.33
C PRO A 267 14.79 -7.75 -29.14
N HIS A 268 15.06 -9.06 -29.05
CA HIS A 268 14.03 -10.08 -28.87
C HIS A 268 13.26 -9.88 -27.56
N ARG A 269 13.97 -9.73 -26.44
CA ARG A 269 13.35 -9.48 -25.14
C ARG A 269 12.53 -8.17 -25.15
N LEU A 270 13.05 -7.12 -25.79
CA LEU A 270 12.33 -5.85 -25.92
C LEU A 270 11.00 -6.02 -26.66
N GLN A 271 11.00 -6.83 -27.73
CA GLN A 271 9.80 -7.16 -28.49
C GLN A 271 8.82 -8.03 -27.68
N GLU A 272 9.31 -9.06 -27.01
CA GLU A 272 8.49 -9.95 -26.17
C GLU A 272 7.73 -9.18 -25.09
N MET A 273 8.37 -8.20 -24.44
CA MET A 273 7.71 -7.38 -23.42
C MET A 273 6.44 -6.70 -23.94
N ALA A 274 6.45 -6.26 -25.20
CA ALA A 274 5.32 -5.60 -25.84
C ALA A 274 4.30 -6.61 -26.41
N LEU A 275 4.76 -7.72 -26.99
CA LEU A 275 3.94 -8.67 -27.74
C LEU A 275 3.65 -9.93 -26.89
N GLY A 276 2.76 -9.81 -25.90
CA GLY A 276 2.35 -10.93 -25.05
C GLY A 276 3.12 -11.08 -23.73
N GLY A 277 4.21 -10.36 -23.54
CA GLY A 277 5.03 -10.36 -22.33
C GLY A 277 4.51 -9.45 -21.21
N GLU A 278 5.41 -9.06 -20.30
CA GLU A 278 5.05 -8.45 -19.00
C GLU A 278 4.24 -7.15 -19.10
N VAL A 279 4.58 -6.25 -20.04
CA VAL A 279 3.87 -4.98 -20.21
C VAL A 279 2.45 -5.22 -20.73
N PHE A 280 2.31 -6.12 -21.71
CA PHE A 280 1.01 -6.54 -22.20
C PHE A 280 0.17 -7.22 -21.11
N GLN A 281 0.74 -8.15 -20.36
CA GLN A 281 0.03 -8.85 -19.28
C GLN A 281 -0.38 -7.90 -18.15
N THR A 282 0.44 -6.88 -17.87
CA THR A 282 0.11 -5.84 -16.91
C THR A 282 -1.14 -5.07 -17.35
N LEU A 283 -1.20 -4.64 -18.62
CA LEU A 283 -2.39 -4.02 -19.21
C LEU A 283 -3.58 -4.98 -19.24
N LEU A 284 -3.33 -6.27 -19.42
CA LEU A 284 -4.39 -7.26 -19.52
C LEU A 284 -5.11 -7.47 -18.18
N TYR A 285 -4.33 -7.63 -17.11
CA TYR A 285 -4.82 -8.05 -15.79
C TYR A 285 -4.97 -6.92 -14.78
N THR A 286 -4.49 -5.70 -15.09
CA THR A 286 -4.60 -4.55 -14.18
C THR A 286 -5.52 -3.50 -14.78
N PRO A 287 -6.64 -3.15 -14.12
CA PRO A 287 -7.59 -2.17 -14.68
C PRO A 287 -7.03 -0.74 -14.72
N VAL A 288 -6.06 -0.41 -13.87
CA VAL A 288 -5.39 0.89 -13.79
C VAL A 288 -3.88 0.70 -13.75
N SER A 289 -3.17 1.26 -14.73
CA SER A 289 -1.72 1.15 -14.87
C SER A 289 -1.07 2.53 -14.92
N PHE A 290 -0.27 2.85 -13.90
CA PHE A 290 0.64 4.00 -13.90
C PHE A 290 2.02 3.52 -14.34
N PHE A 291 2.40 3.73 -15.59
CA PHE A 291 3.73 3.35 -16.05
C PHE A 291 4.77 4.35 -15.58
N MET A 292 5.74 3.86 -14.81
CA MET A 292 6.96 4.56 -14.50
C MET A 292 7.91 4.48 -15.68
N THR A 293 8.19 5.64 -16.28
CA THR A 293 9.24 5.81 -17.28
C THR A 293 10.11 7.00 -16.89
N HIS A 294 11.25 7.14 -17.53
CA HIS A 294 12.20 8.24 -17.29
C HIS A 294 12.57 8.88 -18.63
N PHE A 295 13.06 10.11 -18.61
CA PHE A 295 13.39 10.83 -19.84
C PHE A 295 14.36 10.03 -20.75
N GLY A 296 15.32 9.31 -20.16
CA GLY A 296 16.26 8.44 -20.89
C GLY A 296 15.57 7.37 -21.73
N ASN A 297 14.38 6.91 -21.35
CA ASN A 297 13.63 5.91 -22.13
C ASN A 297 13.05 6.48 -23.45
N TYR A 298 13.06 7.80 -23.61
CA TYR A 298 12.62 8.52 -24.80
C TYR A 298 13.77 9.28 -25.49
N GLY A 299 14.98 9.21 -24.94
CA GLY A 299 16.17 9.70 -25.62
C GLY A 299 16.62 8.73 -26.71
N GLN A 300 17.24 9.26 -27.77
CA GLN A 300 17.94 8.49 -28.80
C GLN A 300 17.07 7.39 -29.45
N ASP A 301 17.25 6.10 -29.11
CA ASP A 301 16.49 5.00 -29.75
C ASP A 301 15.04 4.88 -29.24
N ARG A 302 14.66 5.64 -28.20
CA ARG A 302 13.27 5.79 -27.72
C ARG A 302 12.60 4.46 -27.38
N LEU A 303 13.31 3.60 -26.64
CA LEU A 303 12.88 2.23 -26.37
C LEU A 303 11.49 2.13 -25.71
N ALA A 304 11.14 3.03 -24.79
CA ALA A 304 9.80 3.01 -24.18
C ALA A 304 8.67 3.29 -25.19
N THR A 305 8.94 4.13 -26.20
CA THR A 305 7.97 4.38 -27.28
C THR A 305 7.67 3.09 -28.03
N TYR A 306 8.69 2.30 -28.34
CA TYR A 306 8.52 1.02 -29.03
C TYR A 306 7.68 0.05 -28.17
N VAL A 307 8.07 -0.16 -26.91
CA VAL A 307 7.42 -1.13 -26.03
C VAL A 307 5.96 -0.77 -25.76
N LEU A 308 5.69 0.46 -25.32
CA LEU A 308 4.33 0.88 -24.97
C LEU A 308 3.42 0.98 -26.20
N SER A 309 3.91 1.50 -27.33
CA SER A 309 3.11 1.54 -28.56
C SER A 309 2.80 0.14 -29.08
N GLY A 310 3.77 -0.79 -28.98
CA GLY A 310 3.59 -2.19 -29.35
C GLY A 310 2.53 -2.85 -28.46
N ALA A 311 2.65 -2.68 -27.14
CA ALA A 311 1.70 -3.25 -26.18
C ALA A 311 0.27 -2.71 -26.38
N PHE A 312 0.09 -1.40 -26.62
CA PHE A 312 -1.23 -0.82 -26.89
C PHE A 312 -1.85 -1.37 -28.17
N ARG A 313 -1.09 -1.42 -29.27
CA ARG A 313 -1.59 -1.97 -30.53
C ARG A 313 -1.90 -3.45 -30.42
N PHE A 314 -1.03 -4.22 -29.75
CA PHE A 314 -1.22 -5.65 -29.56
C PHE A 314 -2.47 -5.94 -28.70
N LEU A 315 -2.66 -5.20 -27.60
CA LEU A 315 -3.87 -5.31 -26.78
C LEU A 315 -5.15 -5.06 -27.60
N LEU A 316 -5.18 -3.98 -28.38
CA LEU A 316 -6.34 -3.61 -29.19
C LEU A 316 -6.57 -4.54 -30.39
N ALA A 317 -5.53 -5.18 -30.91
CA ALA A 317 -5.64 -6.11 -32.03
C ALA A 317 -6.18 -7.47 -31.60
N TRP A 318 -5.86 -7.92 -30.38
CA TRP A 318 -6.17 -9.26 -29.89
C TRP A 318 -7.32 -9.33 -28.88
N THR A 319 -7.85 -8.19 -28.45
CA THR A 319 -8.91 -8.13 -27.42
C THR A 319 -9.94 -7.05 -27.74
N HIS A 320 -11.11 -7.13 -27.10
CA HIS A 320 -12.12 -6.06 -27.12
C HIS A 320 -11.92 -5.02 -26.01
N LEU A 321 -10.74 -4.99 -25.38
CA LEU A 321 -10.43 -4.03 -24.32
C LEU A 321 -10.28 -2.62 -24.90
N GLN A 322 -10.55 -1.63 -24.07
CA GLN A 322 -10.48 -0.22 -24.42
C GLN A 322 -9.44 0.48 -23.58
N LEU A 323 -8.52 1.20 -24.21
CA LEU A 323 -7.55 2.03 -23.52
C LEU A 323 -8.16 3.40 -23.21
N ARG A 324 -8.03 3.84 -21.97
CA ARG A 324 -8.53 5.13 -21.48
C ARG A 324 -7.49 5.83 -20.62
N THR A 325 -7.70 7.10 -20.33
CA THR A 325 -6.85 7.89 -19.44
C THR A 325 -7.70 8.87 -18.63
N GLY A 326 -7.14 9.44 -17.57
CA GLY A 326 -7.83 10.37 -16.69
C GLY A 326 -6.85 11.10 -15.76
N SER A 327 -7.38 11.96 -14.89
CA SER A 327 -6.57 12.59 -13.84
C SER A 327 -6.07 11.54 -12.84
N PRO A 328 -4.92 11.74 -12.18
CA PRO A 328 -4.40 10.79 -11.19
C PRO A 328 -5.38 10.53 -10.07
N GLU A 329 -6.12 11.53 -9.63
CA GLU A 329 -7.19 11.39 -8.65
C GLU A 329 -8.28 10.43 -9.13
N PHE A 330 -8.80 10.63 -10.33
CA PHE A 330 -9.81 9.74 -10.89
C PHE A 330 -9.28 8.31 -11.04
N LEU A 331 -8.05 8.15 -11.57
CA LEU A 331 -7.44 6.84 -11.74
C LEU A 331 -7.19 6.13 -10.41
N THR A 332 -6.79 6.88 -9.38
CA THR A 332 -6.63 6.38 -8.01
C THR A 332 -7.96 5.90 -7.44
N GLN A 333 -9.05 6.63 -7.65
CA GLN A 333 -10.39 6.20 -7.25
C GLN A 333 -10.80 4.90 -7.93
N GLN A 334 -10.52 4.74 -9.23
CA GLN A 334 -10.79 3.49 -9.96
C GLN A 334 -9.97 2.32 -9.39
N HIS A 335 -8.68 2.54 -9.13
CA HIS A 335 -7.80 1.52 -8.55
C HIS A 335 -8.28 1.07 -7.16
N LEU A 336 -8.57 2.04 -6.27
CA LEU A 336 -9.03 1.73 -4.92
C LEU A 336 -10.43 1.11 -4.88
N ALA A 337 -11.31 1.48 -5.82
CA ALA A 337 -12.63 0.88 -5.95
C ALA A 337 -12.55 -0.57 -6.42
N PHE A 338 -11.58 -0.91 -7.27
CA PHE A 338 -11.30 -2.28 -7.68
C PHE A 338 -10.83 -3.13 -6.50
N HIS A 339 -9.77 -2.70 -5.80
CA HIS A 339 -9.20 -3.47 -4.68
C HIS A 339 -10.18 -3.66 -3.52
N ARG A 340 -11.02 -2.66 -3.21
CA ARG A 340 -12.07 -2.78 -2.18
C ARG A 340 -13.11 -3.86 -2.46
N ARG A 341 -13.36 -4.20 -3.73
CA ARG A 341 -14.32 -5.27 -4.10
C ARG A 341 -13.70 -6.66 -4.04
N THR A 342 -12.40 -6.75 -4.33
CA THR A 342 -11.71 -8.03 -4.51
C THR A 342 -10.98 -8.51 -3.26
N GLU A 343 -10.94 -7.72 -2.18
CA GLU A 343 -10.19 -8.04 -0.96
C GLU A 343 -11.11 -8.26 0.24
N ALA A 344 -10.84 -9.33 0.98
CA ALA A 344 -11.43 -9.54 2.30
C ALA A 344 -11.07 -8.35 3.23
N PRO A 345 -11.99 -7.93 4.13
CA PRO A 345 -11.69 -6.87 5.09
C PRO A 345 -10.52 -7.32 6.00
N THR A 346 -9.36 -6.71 5.80
CA THR A 346 -8.11 -6.94 6.56
C THR A 346 -7.63 -5.61 7.13
N SER A 347 -6.50 -5.56 7.86
CA SER A 347 -5.86 -4.27 8.22
C SER A 347 -5.65 -3.32 7.03
N ALA A 348 -5.60 -3.82 5.78
CA ALA A 348 -5.56 -3.02 4.57
C ALA A 348 -6.82 -2.16 4.36
N SER A 349 -7.99 -2.58 4.88
CA SER A 349 -9.23 -1.79 4.82
C SER A 349 -9.28 -0.63 5.83
N ALA A 350 -8.29 -0.50 6.72
CA ALA A 350 -8.19 0.60 7.69
C ALA A 350 -7.55 1.87 7.11
N GLY A 351 -7.15 1.86 5.84
CA GLY A 351 -6.62 3.02 5.12
C GLY A 351 -5.12 3.26 5.30
N LEU A 352 -4.47 2.81 6.37
CA LEU A 352 -3.01 2.97 6.59
C LEU A 352 -2.19 1.83 5.98
N PRO A 353 -0.90 2.06 5.61
CA PRO A 353 -0.05 1.01 5.07
C PRO A 353 0.29 -0.05 6.13
N LEU A 354 0.34 -1.32 5.74
CA LEU A 354 1.05 -2.37 6.46
C LEU A 354 2.53 -2.04 6.41
N MET A 355 3.09 -1.67 7.55
CA MET A 355 4.46 -1.21 7.65
C MET A 355 5.38 -2.42 7.76
N SER A 356 6.04 -2.77 6.66
CA SER A 356 7.05 -3.84 6.68
C SER A 356 8.33 -3.40 7.40
N ASN A 357 9.13 -4.36 7.84
CA ASN A 357 10.50 -4.07 8.28
C ASN A 357 11.30 -3.42 7.13
N PRO A 358 11.69 -2.14 7.22
CA PRO A 358 12.45 -1.48 6.15
C PRO A 358 13.81 -2.14 5.94
N CYS A 359 14.33 -2.84 6.95
CA CYS A 359 15.65 -3.49 6.91
C CYS A 359 15.61 -4.91 6.35
N ALA A 360 14.43 -5.49 6.13
CA ALA A 360 14.30 -6.84 5.57
C ALA A 360 14.33 -6.86 4.03
N ASP A 361 14.01 -5.75 3.37
CA ASP A 361 14.15 -5.58 1.91
C ASP A 361 15.30 -4.61 1.65
N ARG A 362 16.30 -5.06 0.88
CA ARG A 362 17.48 -4.27 0.51
C ARG A 362 17.10 -2.91 -0.10
N ARG A 363 16.07 -2.85 -0.96
CA ARG A 363 15.64 -1.61 -1.61
C ARG A 363 15.02 -0.64 -0.61
N HIS A 364 14.25 -1.15 0.35
CA HIS A 364 13.69 -0.31 1.41
C HIS A 364 14.78 0.19 2.35
N ALA A 365 15.79 -0.63 2.64
CA ALA A 365 16.94 -0.25 3.47
C ALA A 365 17.77 0.86 2.80
N GLU A 366 17.95 0.81 1.48
CA GLU A 366 18.66 1.84 0.70
C GLU A 366 17.97 3.22 0.72
N ILE A 367 16.66 3.27 0.98
CA ILE A 367 15.87 4.52 1.07
C ILE A 367 15.35 4.82 2.49
N TRP A 368 15.94 4.18 3.50
CA TRP A 368 15.58 4.34 4.90
C TRP A 368 16.42 5.45 5.56
N PRO A 369 15.84 6.33 6.40
CA PRO A 369 16.58 7.47 6.97
C PRO A 369 17.85 7.07 7.73
N PRO A 370 19.02 7.67 7.44
CA PRO A 370 20.28 7.34 8.11
C PRO A 370 20.26 7.56 9.63
N SER A 371 19.39 8.46 10.11
CA SER A 371 19.15 8.71 11.54
C SER A 371 18.54 7.52 12.29
N ASN A 372 18.02 6.53 11.56
CA ASN A 372 17.43 5.30 12.08
C ASN A 372 18.12 4.09 11.44
N PRO A 373 19.37 3.77 11.81
CA PRO A 373 20.12 2.71 11.17
C PRO A 373 19.41 1.36 11.27
N CYS A 374 19.58 0.53 10.23
CA CYS A 374 19.07 -0.82 10.20
C CYS A 374 19.86 -1.74 11.13
N ASP A 375 19.44 -1.78 12.38
CA ASP A 375 19.90 -2.74 13.37
C ASP A 375 18.77 -3.76 13.66
N PRO A 376 18.93 -5.02 13.23
CA PRO A 376 17.90 -6.05 13.42
C PRO A 376 17.59 -6.33 14.89
N ASP A 377 18.49 -5.95 15.80
CA ASP A 377 18.31 -6.15 17.23
C ASP A 377 17.45 -5.05 17.87
N LEU A 378 17.19 -3.92 17.19
CA LEU A 378 16.35 -2.84 17.71
C LEU A 378 14.87 -3.20 17.79
N LEU A 379 14.40 -4.10 16.92
CA LEU A 379 13.02 -4.57 16.93
C LEU A 379 12.79 -5.57 18.07
N PRO A 380 11.60 -5.55 18.71
CA PRO A 380 11.31 -6.52 19.75
C PRO A 380 11.20 -7.92 19.15
N SER A 381 11.85 -8.87 19.81
CA SER A 381 11.76 -10.30 19.52
C SER A 381 10.71 -11.00 20.38
N ALA A 382 10.08 -10.29 21.31
CA ALA A 382 8.90 -10.77 22.04
C ALA A 382 7.86 -9.66 22.27
N ILE A 383 6.58 -10.03 22.28
CA ILE A 383 5.45 -9.13 22.55
C ILE A 383 4.55 -9.77 23.61
N ILE A 384 4.33 -9.06 24.71
CA ILE A 384 3.28 -9.36 25.69
C ILE A 384 2.00 -8.67 25.21
N GLY A 385 1.13 -9.42 24.53
CA GLY A 385 0.01 -8.87 23.77
C GLY A 385 -1.31 -8.71 24.53
N GLY A 386 -1.40 -9.19 25.78
CA GLY A 386 -2.62 -9.08 26.59
C GLY A 386 -3.19 -10.44 27.02
N PRO A 387 -4.53 -10.51 27.24
CA PRO A 387 -5.46 -9.39 27.34
C PRO A 387 -5.24 -8.49 28.55
N GLN A 388 -5.96 -7.38 28.63
CA GLN A 388 -5.96 -6.51 29.81
C GLN A 388 -6.47 -7.26 31.06
N LYS A 389 -5.90 -6.88 32.22
CA LYS A 389 -6.28 -7.35 33.57
C LYS A 389 -5.94 -8.81 33.89
N THR A 390 -4.94 -9.36 33.24
CA THR A 390 -4.43 -10.73 33.49
C THR A 390 -3.04 -10.78 34.13
N GLY A 391 -2.47 -9.63 34.49
CA GLY A 391 -1.15 -9.56 35.13
C GLY A 391 0.00 -9.19 34.18
N THR A 392 -0.31 -8.73 32.96
CA THR A 392 0.67 -8.33 31.94
C THR A 392 1.72 -7.31 32.43
N THR A 393 1.33 -6.36 33.29
CA THR A 393 2.27 -5.37 33.84
C THR A 393 3.22 -5.99 34.86
N ALA A 394 2.75 -6.97 35.66
CA ALA A 394 3.61 -7.72 36.55
C ALA A 394 4.64 -8.56 35.76
N LEU A 395 4.18 -9.24 34.69
CA LEU A 395 5.09 -9.98 33.81
C LEU A 395 6.13 -9.05 33.16
N LEU A 396 5.72 -7.88 32.66
CA LEU A 396 6.64 -6.86 32.15
C LEU A 396 7.72 -6.51 33.18
N THR A 397 7.32 -6.22 34.43
CA THR A 397 8.26 -5.88 35.51
C THR A 397 9.24 -7.02 35.80
N PHE A 398 8.76 -8.26 35.89
CA PHE A 398 9.62 -9.42 36.16
C PHE A 398 10.57 -9.72 35.00
N MET A 399 10.09 -9.68 33.75
CA MET A 399 10.93 -9.86 32.58
C MET A 399 11.98 -8.76 32.46
N ALA A 400 11.61 -7.50 32.72
CA ALA A 400 12.54 -6.37 32.66
C ALA A 400 13.66 -6.46 33.70
N ALA A 401 13.47 -7.19 34.80
CA ALA A 401 14.52 -7.45 35.79
C ALA A 401 15.63 -8.39 35.27
N HIS A 402 15.34 -9.23 34.26
CA HIS A 402 16.32 -10.16 33.71
C HIS A 402 17.43 -9.41 32.95
N PRO A 403 18.74 -9.70 33.19
CA PRO A 403 19.85 -8.89 32.66
C PRO A 403 19.90 -8.83 31.13
N ASN A 404 19.40 -9.85 30.43
CA ASN A 404 19.42 -9.92 28.97
C ASN A 404 18.13 -9.44 28.29
N LEU A 405 17.10 -9.05 29.06
CA LEU A 405 15.83 -8.60 28.52
C LEU A 405 15.71 -7.07 28.63
N VAL A 406 15.30 -6.44 27.55
CA VAL A 406 15.16 -4.99 27.44
C VAL A 406 13.72 -4.66 27.06
N ALA A 407 12.98 -4.10 28.00
CA ALA A 407 11.62 -3.61 27.74
C ALA A 407 11.63 -2.34 26.87
N ASN A 408 10.52 -2.03 26.23
CA ASN A 408 10.27 -0.70 25.70
C ASN A 408 10.39 0.39 26.79
N ARG A 409 10.64 1.63 26.39
CA ARG A 409 10.68 2.80 27.27
C ARG A 409 9.33 2.95 27.98
N ILE A 410 9.37 3.03 29.30
CA ILE A 410 8.21 3.33 30.16
C ILE A 410 8.16 4.85 30.34
N ARG A 411 7.04 5.47 30.00
CA ARG A 411 6.85 6.93 30.08
C ARG A 411 5.92 7.26 31.24
N SER A 412 6.11 8.42 31.87
CA SER A 412 5.20 8.91 32.92
C SER A 412 3.91 9.55 32.37
N GLN A 413 3.90 9.91 31.08
CA GLN A 413 2.77 10.53 30.39
C GLN A 413 2.33 9.72 29.18
N GLY A 414 1.04 9.76 28.85
CA GLY A 414 0.44 9.03 27.72
C GLY A 414 0.00 7.62 28.10
N THR A 415 0.37 6.63 27.30
CA THR A 415 0.01 5.21 27.47
C THR A 415 0.86 4.47 28.51
N PHE A 416 1.57 5.20 29.37
CA PHE A 416 2.46 4.72 30.43
C PHE A 416 3.50 3.71 29.93
N GLU A 417 3.25 2.42 30.15
CA GLU A 417 4.17 1.35 29.78
C GLU A 417 3.91 0.76 28.38
N GLU A 418 2.77 1.07 27.75
CA GLU A 418 2.36 0.42 26.51
C GLU A 418 2.62 1.28 25.26
N PRO A 419 3.39 0.80 24.27
CA PRO A 419 3.50 1.50 22.99
C PRO A 419 2.18 1.59 22.22
N GLN A 420 1.35 0.53 22.28
CA GLN A 420 0.06 0.41 21.58
C GLN A 420 0.15 0.66 20.06
N PHE A 421 1.33 0.43 19.48
CA PHE A 421 1.64 0.75 18.08
C PHE A 421 0.74 -0.01 17.11
N PHE A 422 0.56 -1.32 17.31
CA PHE A 422 -0.18 -2.15 16.36
C PHE A 422 -1.72 -2.07 16.50
N SER A 423 -2.25 -1.63 17.64
CA SER A 423 -3.70 -1.52 17.89
C SER A 423 -4.26 -0.11 17.66
N ASN A 424 -3.46 0.95 17.76
CA ASN A 424 -3.95 2.33 17.67
C ASN A 424 -3.54 3.00 16.35
N ASN A 425 -4.51 3.37 15.50
CA ASN A 425 -4.24 4.01 14.21
C ASN A 425 -3.48 5.34 14.30
N HIS A 426 -3.75 6.16 15.31
CA HIS A 426 -3.03 7.43 15.47
C HIS A 426 -1.55 7.17 15.82
N ILE A 427 -1.28 6.19 16.67
CA ILE A 427 0.10 5.85 17.04
C ILE A 427 0.81 5.16 15.87
N TYR A 428 0.14 4.21 15.23
CA TYR A 428 0.64 3.49 14.06
C TYR A 428 1.01 4.45 12.92
N ALA A 429 0.20 5.49 12.68
CA ALA A 429 0.48 6.51 11.68
C ALA A 429 1.78 7.30 11.93
N LYS A 430 2.39 7.24 13.13
CA LYS A 430 3.70 7.87 13.38
C LYS A 430 4.86 7.16 12.67
N GLY A 431 4.65 5.95 12.15
CA GLY A 431 5.64 5.24 11.33
C GLY A 431 6.59 4.33 12.11
N VAL A 432 7.34 3.51 11.36
CA VAL A 432 8.29 2.52 11.91
C VAL A 432 9.42 3.19 12.71
N ALA A 433 9.90 4.35 12.27
CA ALA A 433 10.93 5.11 12.97
C ALA A 433 10.50 5.45 14.41
N TRP A 434 9.25 5.91 14.57
CA TRP A 434 8.69 6.18 15.89
C TRP A 434 8.64 4.92 16.76
N TYR A 435 8.35 3.75 16.17
CA TYR A 435 8.32 2.49 16.91
C TYR A 435 9.73 2.07 17.36
N PHE A 436 10.75 2.24 16.52
CA PHE A 436 12.15 1.99 16.90
C PHE A 436 12.58 2.85 18.08
N ASP A 437 12.16 4.12 18.10
CA ASP A 437 12.45 5.05 19.20
C ASP A 437 11.80 4.66 20.53
N GLN A 438 10.85 3.72 20.54
CA GLN A 438 10.28 3.20 21.78
C GLN A 438 11.22 2.25 22.52
N PHE A 439 12.36 1.85 21.94
CA PHE A 439 13.29 0.94 22.58
C PHE A 439 14.58 1.66 23.03
N PRO A 440 15.13 1.32 24.20
CA PRO A 440 16.48 1.75 24.60
C PRO A 440 17.51 1.25 23.59
N ARG A 441 18.37 2.15 23.11
CA ARG A 441 19.34 1.84 22.05
C ARG A 441 20.76 2.30 22.35
N THR A 442 20.96 3.38 23.10
CA THR A 442 22.33 3.85 23.37
C THR A 442 22.98 3.07 24.52
N PRO A 443 24.32 2.92 24.53
CA PRO A 443 25.03 2.31 25.65
C PRO A 443 24.70 2.97 26.99
N GLU A 444 24.51 4.30 27.03
CA GLU A 444 24.13 5.03 28.23
C GLU A 444 22.72 4.67 28.72
N GLU A 445 21.77 4.52 27.81
CA GLU A 445 20.40 4.11 28.13
C GLU A 445 20.36 2.68 28.68
N LEU A 446 21.15 1.78 28.08
CA LEU A 446 21.25 0.40 28.53
C LEU A 446 21.98 0.30 29.88
N ALA A 447 23.04 1.07 30.08
CA ALA A 447 23.77 1.14 31.36
C ALA A 447 22.86 1.63 32.50
N ARG A 448 22.01 2.64 32.27
CA ARG A 448 21.00 3.11 33.25
C ARG A 448 19.99 2.03 33.64
N LEU A 449 19.78 1.05 32.77
CA LEU A 449 18.90 -0.09 33.01
C LEU A 449 19.65 -1.31 33.58
N ASN A 450 20.93 -1.15 33.96
CA ASN A 450 21.82 -2.23 34.36
C ASN A 450 21.88 -3.36 33.32
N LYS A 451 21.86 -2.99 32.03
CA LYS A 451 21.99 -3.90 30.89
C LYS A 451 23.38 -3.72 30.28
N SER A 452 24.13 -4.79 30.15
CA SER A 452 25.43 -4.78 29.47
C SER A 452 25.36 -5.56 28.17
N PHE A 453 26.05 -5.06 27.15
CA PHE A 453 26.47 -5.86 26.00
C PHE A 453 27.60 -6.80 26.47
N GLY A 454 27.27 -7.77 27.33
CA GLY A 454 28.17 -8.90 27.57
C GLY A 454 28.28 -9.75 26.30
N GLU A 455 28.84 -10.97 26.42
CA GLU A 455 28.93 -11.91 25.29
C GLU A 455 27.56 -12.37 24.74
N ARG A 456 26.46 -12.09 25.45
CA ARG A 456 25.12 -12.56 25.11
C ARG A 456 24.28 -11.44 24.48
N GLN A 457 23.57 -11.79 23.41
CA GLN A 457 22.65 -10.90 22.71
C GLN A 457 21.50 -10.43 23.63
N LEU A 458 21.21 -9.13 23.61
CA LEU A 458 20.07 -8.54 24.31
C LEU A 458 18.78 -8.82 23.52
N ILE A 459 17.74 -9.24 24.24
CA ILE A 459 16.41 -9.50 23.66
C ILE A 459 15.48 -8.36 24.04
N ARG A 460 15.04 -7.61 23.03
CA ARG A 460 14.04 -6.55 23.20
C ARG A 460 12.63 -7.14 23.23
N PHE A 461 11.76 -6.56 24.04
CA PHE A 461 10.35 -6.92 24.09
C PHE A 461 9.46 -5.72 24.41
N GLU A 462 8.20 -5.77 24.00
CA GLU A 462 7.20 -4.79 24.40
C GLU A 462 6.00 -5.42 25.11
N LYS A 463 5.21 -4.60 25.80
CA LYS A 463 3.91 -4.99 26.34
C LYS A 463 2.85 -4.01 25.89
N SER A 464 1.80 -4.53 25.25
CA SER A 464 0.61 -3.76 24.84
C SER A 464 -0.61 -4.67 24.96
N ALA A 465 -1.34 -4.58 26.08
CA ALA A 465 -2.42 -5.52 26.37
C ALA A 465 -3.66 -5.36 25.48
N THR A 466 -3.68 -4.29 24.67
CA THR A 466 -4.69 -3.97 23.66
C THR A 466 -4.50 -4.71 22.34
N TYR A 467 -3.42 -5.49 22.19
CA TYR A 467 -3.21 -6.25 20.95
C TYR A 467 -4.09 -7.49 20.88
N PHE A 468 -4.32 -8.17 22.01
CA PHE A 468 -5.06 -9.43 22.07
C PHE A 468 -6.43 -9.35 21.39
N ASP A 469 -7.22 -8.32 21.70
CA ASP A 469 -8.57 -8.09 21.17
C ASP A 469 -8.62 -7.15 19.95
N SER A 470 -7.47 -6.83 19.35
CA SER A 470 -7.38 -5.96 18.17
C SER A 470 -7.36 -6.77 16.87
N PHE A 471 -8.36 -6.56 16.02
CA PHE A 471 -8.40 -7.13 14.67
C PHE A 471 -7.29 -6.62 13.75
N LEU A 472 -6.69 -5.46 14.08
CA LEU A 472 -5.62 -4.87 13.26
C LEU A 472 -4.23 -5.39 13.60
N ALA A 473 -4.02 -5.75 14.87
CA ALA A 473 -2.69 -6.02 15.40
C ALA A 473 -2.00 -7.23 14.76
N PRO A 474 -2.66 -8.39 14.52
CA PRO A 474 -2.00 -9.56 13.95
C PRO A 474 -1.31 -9.29 12.63
N ASP A 475 -2.01 -8.66 11.67
CA ASP A 475 -1.48 -8.36 10.34
C ASP A 475 -0.33 -7.34 10.40
N ARG A 476 -0.43 -6.35 11.30
CA ARG A 476 0.61 -5.32 11.44
C ARG A 476 1.87 -5.84 12.14
N VAL A 477 1.71 -6.68 13.15
CA VAL A 477 2.83 -7.39 13.80
C VAL A 477 3.53 -8.28 12.77
N LEU A 478 2.76 -9.03 11.98
CA LEU A 478 3.32 -9.92 10.95
C LEU A 478 4.12 -9.13 9.91
N ALA A 479 3.58 -8.00 9.45
CA ALA A 479 4.25 -7.15 8.46
C ALA A 479 5.59 -6.60 8.98
N LEU A 480 5.62 -6.06 10.22
CA LEU A 480 6.82 -5.39 10.74
C LEU A 480 7.85 -6.36 11.35
N LEU A 481 7.42 -7.43 12.02
CA LEU A 481 8.33 -8.32 12.75
C LEU A 481 8.57 -9.65 12.04
N SER A 482 7.98 -9.86 10.85
CA SER A 482 8.25 -10.98 9.94
C SER A 482 8.33 -12.35 10.62
N SER A 483 7.28 -12.72 11.38
CA SER A 483 7.20 -13.96 12.17
C SER A 483 8.46 -14.29 12.98
N ARG A 484 9.24 -13.30 13.40
CA ARG A 484 10.42 -13.51 14.26
C ARG A 484 10.06 -13.37 15.75
N ALA A 485 9.05 -12.57 16.05
CA ALA A 485 8.63 -12.29 17.41
C ALA A 485 7.93 -13.50 18.05
N LYS A 486 8.21 -13.72 19.33
CA LYS A 486 7.39 -14.57 20.21
C LYS A 486 6.24 -13.75 20.78
N LEU A 487 5.03 -14.25 20.67
CA LEU A 487 3.83 -13.66 21.23
C LEU A 487 3.59 -14.32 22.59
N ILE A 488 3.19 -13.53 23.57
CA ILE A 488 2.92 -14.00 24.93
C ILE A 488 1.55 -13.45 25.34
N PHE A 489 0.60 -14.36 25.58
CA PHE A 489 -0.72 -14.03 26.10
C PHE A 489 -0.93 -14.63 27.48
N LEU A 490 -1.35 -13.80 28.44
CA LEU A 490 -1.65 -14.25 29.80
C LEU A 490 -3.16 -14.39 29.95
N LEU A 491 -3.64 -15.59 30.23
CA LEU A 491 -5.04 -15.85 30.49
C LEU A 491 -5.31 -15.98 31.99
N LYS A 492 -6.49 -15.55 32.40
CA LYS A 492 -7.01 -15.68 33.77
C LYS A 492 -8.42 -16.25 33.68
N ASP A 493 -9.00 -16.73 34.78
CA ASP A 493 -10.44 -16.96 34.82
C ASP A 493 -11.20 -15.76 34.21
N PRO A 494 -12.05 -15.97 33.19
CA PRO A 494 -12.64 -14.88 32.42
C PRO A 494 -13.57 -13.99 33.26
N LEU A 495 -14.23 -14.56 34.27
CA LEU A 495 -15.09 -13.80 35.18
C LEU A 495 -14.25 -12.94 36.13
N GLN A 496 -13.15 -13.47 36.65
CA GLN A 496 -12.21 -12.68 37.47
C GLN A 496 -11.53 -11.57 36.66
N ARG A 497 -11.20 -11.81 35.38
CA ARG A 497 -10.69 -10.77 34.47
C ARG A 497 -11.75 -9.68 34.28
N ALA A 498 -12.99 -10.07 33.97
CA ALA A 498 -14.11 -9.15 33.79
C ALA A 498 -14.35 -8.28 35.05
N TYR A 499 -14.33 -8.90 36.23
CA TYR A 499 -14.46 -8.19 37.49
C TYR A 499 -13.30 -7.22 37.75
N SER A 500 -12.07 -7.62 37.43
CA SER A 500 -10.90 -6.73 37.53
C SER A 500 -10.98 -5.54 36.57
N TRP A 501 -11.54 -5.73 35.37
CA TRP A 501 -11.82 -4.62 34.44
C TRP A 501 -12.88 -3.67 35.00
N TYR A 502 -13.99 -4.21 35.52
CA TYR A 502 -15.02 -3.41 36.18
C TYR A 502 -14.45 -2.56 37.33
N GLN A 503 -13.65 -3.16 38.22
CA GLN A 503 -13.00 -2.43 39.32
C GLN A 503 -12.01 -1.37 38.82
N HIS A 504 -11.30 -1.64 37.72
CA HIS A 504 -10.45 -0.67 37.07
C HIS A 504 -11.23 0.52 36.51
N GLN A 505 -12.40 0.28 35.89
CA GLN A 505 -13.26 1.38 35.42
C GLN A 505 -13.82 2.20 36.59
N ARG A 506 -14.16 1.55 37.72
CA ARG A 506 -14.55 2.25 38.96
C ARG A 506 -13.44 3.15 39.49
N SER A 507 -12.19 2.68 39.52
CA SER A 507 -11.06 3.49 40.00
C SER A 507 -10.81 4.71 39.11
N HIS A 508 -11.12 4.60 37.82
CA HIS A 508 -11.09 5.70 36.85
C HIS A 508 -12.36 6.56 36.86
N ARG A 509 -13.26 6.34 37.82
CA ARG A 509 -14.52 7.07 37.99
C ARG A 509 -15.41 7.08 36.73
N GLU A 510 -15.39 5.97 35.97
CA GLU A 510 -16.31 5.80 34.86
C GLU A 510 -17.75 5.74 35.39
N GLU A 511 -18.64 6.52 34.76
CA GLU A 511 -20.00 6.76 35.24
C GLU A 511 -20.78 5.45 35.41
N ALA A 512 -20.86 4.61 34.37
CA ALA A 512 -21.62 3.36 34.47
C ALA A 512 -21.05 2.40 35.53
N ALA A 513 -19.73 2.36 35.72
CA ALA A 513 -19.09 1.51 36.72
C ALA A 513 -19.36 1.96 38.17
N LEU A 514 -19.56 3.27 38.38
CA LEU A 514 -19.94 3.84 39.68
C LEU A 514 -21.42 3.62 39.98
N HIS A 515 -22.28 3.77 38.97
CA HIS A 515 -23.74 3.68 39.13
C HIS A 515 -24.25 2.24 39.21
N PHE A 516 -23.64 1.28 38.53
CA PHE A 516 -24.13 -0.10 38.48
C PHE A 516 -23.17 -1.06 39.18
N THR A 517 -23.75 -2.01 39.91
CA THR A 517 -23.01 -3.15 40.47
C THR A 517 -22.49 -4.07 39.37
N PHE A 518 -21.48 -4.88 39.67
CA PHE A 518 -20.96 -5.83 38.68
C PHE A 518 -22.05 -6.80 38.17
N ALA A 519 -22.94 -7.28 39.04
CA ALA A 519 -24.03 -8.17 38.66
C ALA A 519 -25.05 -7.49 37.72
N GLU A 520 -25.27 -6.18 37.85
CA GLU A 520 -26.10 -5.41 36.91
C GLU A 520 -25.40 -5.20 35.59
N VAL A 521 -24.09 -4.89 35.62
CA VAL A 521 -23.26 -4.81 34.41
C VAL A 521 -23.35 -6.12 33.63
N LEU A 522 -23.24 -7.28 34.27
CA LEU A 522 -23.35 -8.59 33.61
C LEU A 522 -24.72 -8.82 32.94
N ARG A 523 -25.81 -8.30 33.54
CA ARG A 523 -27.19 -8.42 33.00
C ARG A 523 -27.47 -7.47 31.83
N ALA A 524 -26.66 -6.45 31.62
CA ALA A 524 -26.80 -5.48 30.53
C ALA A 524 -26.28 -6.03 29.18
N SER A 525 -26.76 -7.21 28.77
CA SER A 525 -26.28 -7.94 27.57
C SER A 525 -26.76 -7.35 26.24
N GLY A 526 -27.73 -6.44 26.27
CA GLY A 526 -28.26 -5.78 25.09
C GLY A 526 -28.83 -4.38 25.38
N PRO A 527 -29.18 -3.61 24.34
CA PRO A 527 -29.67 -2.23 24.48
C PRO A 527 -30.92 -2.13 25.37
N GLU A 528 -31.87 -3.05 25.22
CA GLU A 528 -33.11 -3.06 26.00
C GLU A 528 -32.86 -3.37 27.47
N GLN A 529 -32.02 -4.37 27.76
CA GLN A 529 -31.65 -4.76 29.12
C GLN A 529 -30.92 -3.62 29.83
N ALA A 530 -29.96 -2.97 29.15
CA ALA A 530 -29.26 -1.81 29.68
C ALA A 530 -30.23 -0.65 29.98
N ALA A 531 -31.14 -0.34 29.06
CA ALA A 531 -32.16 0.70 29.25
C ALA A 531 -33.15 0.37 30.38
N SER A 532 -33.47 -0.91 30.59
CA SER A 532 -34.33 -1.35 31.70
C SER A 532 -33.64 -1.14 33.05
N LEU A 533 -32.36 -1.49 33.16
CA LEU A 533 -31.59 -1.31 34.40
C LEU A 533 -31.44 0.17 34.78
N VAL A 534 -31.19 1.05 33.80
CA VAL A 534 -31.15 2.50 34.03
C VAL A 534 -32.49 3.04 34.53
N ARG A 535 -33.61 2.57 33.95
CA ARG A 535 -34.96 2.95 34.39
C ARG A 535 -35.24 2.50 35.83
N GLN A 536 -34.89 1.26 36.17
CA GLN A 536 -35.07 0.73 37.53
C GLN A 536 -34.26 1.53 38.56
N GLN A 537 -33.01 1.87 38.24
CA GLN A 537 -32.17 2.68 39.13
C GLN A 537 -32.75 4.07 39.38
N ARG A 538 -33.29 4.74 38.34
CA ARG A 538 -33.90 6.07 38.48
C ARG A 538 -35.18 6.05 39.32
N LEU A 539 -36.03 5.06 39.09
CA LEU A 539 -37.22 4.84 39.92
C LEU A 539 -36.84 4.64 41.39
N ALA A 540 -35.78 3.87 41.65
CA ALA A 540 -35.27 3.65 43.01
C ALA A 540 -34.64 4.90 43.65
N SER A 541 -34.27 5.92 42.87
CA SER A 541 -33.68 7.18 43.33
C SER A 541 -34.67 8.36 43.31
N GLY A 542 -35.97 8.11 43.11
CA GLY A 542 -37.04 9.13 43.18
C GLY A 542 -37.12 10.06 41.95
N GLY A 543 -36.47 9.71 40.84
CA GLY A 543 -36.47 10.50 39.61
C GLY A 543 -37.58 10.10 38.63
N ASP A 544 -37.93 11.01 37.71
CA ASP A 544 -38.96 10.79 36.70
C ASP A 544 -38.54 9.71 35.66
N ALA A 545 -39.50 8.88 35.23
CA ALA A 545 -39.30 7.71 34.37
C ALA A 545 -39.15 8.06 32.88
N GLY A 546 -39.25 9.34 32.53
CA GLY A 546 -39.16 9.84 31.16
C GLY A 546 -37.79 9.58 30.51
N THR A 547 -37.82 9.12 29.25
CA THR A 547 -36.62 8.96 28.41
C THR A 547 -36.06 10.31 27.99
N ASN A 548 -35.11 10.85 28.76
CA ASN A 548 -34.29 11.99 28.38
C ASN A 548 -32.94 11.54 27.79
N ASN A 549 -32.26 12.43 27.04
CA ASN A 549 -30.98 12.14 26.37
C ASN A 549 -29.90 11.57 27.32
N SER A 550 -29.90 12.00 28.58
CA SER A 550 -28.99 11.49 29.62
C SER A 550 -29.22 9.99 29.93
N SER A 551 -30.47 9.52 29.97
CA SER A 551 -30.79 8.10 30.21
C SER A 551 -30.28 7.21 29.09
N SER A 552 -30.43 7.67 27.85
CA SER A 552 -29.96 6.94 26.68
C SER A 552 -28.43 6.85 26.65
N ALA A 553 -27.75 7.94 27.04
CA ALA A 553 -26.29 7.95 27.11
C ALA A 553 -25.77 7.00 28.20
N LEU A 554 -26.38 6.98 29.39
CA LEU A 554 -25.98 6.09 30.48
C LEU A 554 -26.23 4.62 30.12
N ALA A 555 -27.36 4.30 29.47
CA ALA A 555 -27.65 2.94 28.99
C ALA A 555 -26.61 2.47 27.96
N ALA A 556 -26.22 3.35 27.03
CA ALA A 556 -25.17 3.06 26.06
C ALA A 556 -23.81 2.81 26.73
N ARG A 557 -23.45 3.61 27.76
CA ARG A 557 -22.23 3.41 28.55
C ARG A 557 -22.24 2.10 29.35
N LEU A 558 -23.39 1.77 29.96
CA LEU A 558 -23.56 0.50 30.68
C LEU A 558 -23.39 -0.70 29.73
N LEU A 559 -23.98 -0.66 28.54
CA LEU A 559 -23.80 -1.71 27.53
C LEU A 559 -22.34 -1.78 27.05
N ALA A 560 -21.69 -0.64 26.84
CA ALA A 560 -20.27 -0.60 26.48
C ALA A 560 -19.38 -1.20 27.58
N LEU A 561 -19.68 -0.91 28.85
CA LEU A 561 -18.98 -1.48 30.01
C LEU A 561 -19.18 -3.00 30.09
N ASN A 562 -20.42 -3.50 29.90
CA ASN A 562 -20.71 -4.94 29.80
C ASN A 562 -19.82 -5.60 28.74
N ARG A 563 -19.83 -5.05 27.51
CA ARG A 563 -19.05 -5.59 26.39
C ARG A 563 -17.55 -5.59 26.70
N ARG A 564 -16.99 -4.51 27.25
CA ARG A 564 -15.55 -4.45 27.60
C ARG A 564 -15.17 -5.37 28.76
N CYS A 565 -16.08 -5.63 29.69
CA CYS A 565 -15.91 -6.64 30.74
C CYS A 565 -15.86 -8.05 30.13
N LEU A 566 -16.85 -8.42 29.29
CA LEU A 566 -17.05 -9.80 28.87
C LEU A 566 -16.31 -10.19 27.60
N GLN A 567 -16.38 -9.36 26.56
CA GLN A 567 -15.91 -9.72 25.23
C GLN A 567 -14.43 -10.13 25.23
N PRO A 568 -13.46 -9.38 25.79
CA PRO A 568 -12.05 -9.82 25.75
C PRO A 568 -11.76 -11.05 26.64
N GLY A 569 -12.77 -11.60 27.33
CA GLY A 569 -12.74 -12.86 28.07
C GLY A 569 -13.12 -14.08 27.23
N THR A 570 -13.68 -13.89 26.01
CA THR A 570 -13.93 -14.97 25.06
C THR A 570 -12.62 -15.29 24.33
N TYR A 571 -11.68 -15.93 25.02
CA TYR A 571 -10.29 -16.02 24.57
C TYR A 571 -10.09 -16.74 23.24
N ALA A 572 -10.79 -17.86 23.02
CA ALA A 572 -10.57 -18.73 21.85
C ALA A 572 -10.69 -17.98 20.50
N PRO A 573 -11.77 -17.24 20.19
CA PRO A 573 -11.86 -16.47 18.96
C PRO A 573 -10.71 -15.48 18.71
N PHE A 574 -10.14 -14.89 19.76
CA PHE A 574 -9.01 -13.97 19.62
C PHE A 574 -7.72 -14.74 19.39
N ILE A 575 -7.49 -15.84 20.11
CA ILE A 575 -6.32 -16.71 19.90
C ILE A 575 -6.33 -17.26 18.47
N ASP A 576 -7.48 -17.70 17.96
CA ASP A 576 -7.64 -18.19 16.59
C ASP A 576 -7.21 -17.15 15.55
N GLN A 577 -7.54 -15.86 15.77
CA GLN A 577 -7.11 -14.78 14.87
C GLN A 577 -5.58 -14.65 14.79
N TRP A 578 -4.89 -14.81 15.92
CA TRP A 578 -3.44 -14.82 15.96
C TRP A 578 -2.86 -16.08 15.31
N LEU A 579 -3.45 -17.25 15.57
CA LEU A 579 -3.00 -18.53 15.00
C LEU A 579 -3.18 -18.63 13.48
N LEU A 580 -4.08 -17.83 12.89
CA LEU A 580 -4.19 -17.70 11.43
C LEU A 580 -2.97 -17.03 10.78
N ARG A 581 -2.19 -16.25 11.54
CA ARG A 581 -1.01 -15.49 11.03
C ARG A 581 0.30 -16.05 11.57
N PHE A 582 0.28 -16.63 12.77
CA PHE A 582 1.46 -17.10 13.46
C PHE A 582 1.31 -18.59 13.80
N PRO A 583 2.33 -19.42 13.53
CA PRO A 583 2.32 -20.81 13.91
C PRO A 583 2.28 -20.97 15.45
N PRO A 584 1.67 -22.05 15.98
CA PRO A 584 1.49 -22.22 17.42
C PRO A 584 2.77 -22.14 18.26
N HIS A 585 3.93 -22.54 17.73
CA HIS A 585 5.21 -22.48 18.46
C HIS A 585 5.72 -21.04 18.70
N GLN A 586 5.02 -20.03 18.19
CA GLN A 586 5.32 -18.62 18.42
C GLN A 586 4.37 -17.95 19.41
N VAL A 587 3.25 -18.57 19.78
CA VAL A 587 2.16 -17.97 20.57
C VAL A 587 2.09 -18.53 21.98
#